data_AF-S2ZGV1-F1
#
_entry.id   AF-S2ZGV1-F1
#
_cell.length_a   1.000
_cell.length_b   1.000
_cell.length_c   1.000
_cell.angle_alpha   90.00
_cell.angle_beta   90.00
_cell.angle_gamma   90.00
#
_symmetry.space_group_name_H-M   'P 1'
#
loop_
_entity.id
_entity.type
_entity.pdbx_description
1 polymer ?
#
loop_
_entity_poly.entity_id
_entity_poly.type
_entity_poly.pdbx_seq_one_letter_code
_entity_poly.pdbx_strand_id
1 'polypeptide(L)'
;MEGPPRPGGSARLVALLQRYGEAIDADLALRGWDTARLWRERRWRLLLNLVDHLPSDSHTVAAMADDDELAARLPEPKPGPPPLQGWSPEVDKLTLIADRLGELITAVHNTVAKKPRRAPRPLPRPQTARDRIKQHRRRAKHDHIKAQLARAAAEGRPSMADAGPGAGTAHSALRPRRVGRTTP
;
A
#
# COMPACT_ATOMS: atom_id res chain seq x y z
N MET A 1 13.26 -6.63 21.25
CA MET A 1 14.08 -7.63 20.53
C MET A 1 14.86 -6.89 19.47
N GLU A 2 16.12 -6.58 19.75
CA GLU A 2 17.06 -6.12 18.73
C GLU A 2 17.33 -7.29 17.77
N GLY A 3 17.16 -7.05 16.47
CA GLY A 3 17.55 -8.00 15.45
C GLY A 3 19.07 -8.20 15.43
N PRO A 4 19.57 -9.29 14.84
CA PRO A 4 21.00 -9.55 14.74
C PRO A 4 21.73 -8.35 14.09
N PRO A 5 22.97 -8.06 14.52
CA PRO A 5 23.73 -6.94 13.98
C PRO A 5 23.85 -7.09 12.47
N ARG A 6 23.39 -6.07 11.73
CA ARG A 6 23.52 -6.06 10.27
C ARG A 6 25.03 -6.06 9.95
N PRO A 7 25.54 -7.03 9.18
CA PRO A 7 26.93 -6.99 8.74
C PRO A 7 27.22 -5.64 8.07
N GLY A 8 28.42 -5.11 8.28
CA GLY A 8 28.87 -3.91 7.56
C GLY A 8 28.73 -4.08 6.04
N GLY A 9 28.64 -2.98 5.30
CA GLY A 9 28.32 -3.00 3.86
C GLY A 9 29.22 -3.93 3.02
N SER A 10 30.50 -4.04 3.36
CA SER A 10 31.46 -4.94 2.70
C SER A 10 31.23 -6.42 3.03
N ALA A 11 30.95 -6.77 4.29
CA ALA A 11 30.69 -8.15 4.69
C ALA A 11 29.40 -8.69 4.06
N ARG A 12 28.36 -7.84 3.99
CA ARG A 12 27.12 -8.17 3.25
C ARG A 12 27.40 -8.42 1.78
N LEU A 13 28.17 -7.54 1.14
CA LEU A 13 28.50 -7.66 -0.28
C LEU A 13 29.28 -8.96 -0.58
N VAL A 14 30.25 -9.32 0.27
CA VAL A 14 30.98 -10.59 0.14
C VAL A 14 30.03 -11.78 0.20
N ALA A 15 29.13 -11.82 1.18
CA ALA A 15 28.17 -12.91 1.32
C ALA A 15 27.24 -13.02 0.10
N LEU A 16 26.80 -11.89 -0.46
CA LEU A 16 25.99 -11.85 -1.69
C LEU A 16 26.76 -12.37 -2.90
N LEU A 17 28.00 -11.92 -3.10
CA LEU A 17 28.82 -12.35 -4.24
C LEU A 17 29.21 -13.84 -4.15
N GLN A 18 29.46 -14.35 -2.94
CA GLN A 18 29.76 -15.77 -2.74
C GLN A 18 28.58 -16.68 -3.06
N ARG A 19 27.37 -16.25 -2.74
CA ARG A 19 26.16 -17.07 -2.87
C ARG A 19 25.44 -16.88 -4.21
N TYR A 20 25.44 -15.66 -4.74
CA TYR A 20 24.66 -15.26 -5.92
C TYR A 20 25.51 -14.57 -7.00
N GLY A 21 26.84 -14.75 -6.97
CA GLY A 21 27.78 -14.04 -7.85
C GLY A 21 27.45 -14.14 -9.34
N GLU A 22 27.11 -15.35 -9.82
CA GLU A 22 26.75 -15.57 -11.23
C GLU A 22 25.50 -14.79 -11.64
N ALA A 23 24.46 -14.80 -10.81
CA ALA A 23 23.23 -14.07 -11.07
C ALA A 23 23.46 -12.55 -11.02
N ILE A 24 24.28 -12.08 -10.07
CA ILE A 24 24.68 -10.67 -9.97
C ILE A 24 25.47 -10.24 -11.22
N ASP A 25 26.41 -11.07 -11.67
CA ASP A 25 27.21 -10.80 -12.86
C ASP A 25 26.34 -10.73 -14.11
N ALA A 26 25.40 -11.65 -14.29
CA ALA A 26 24.45 -11.62 -15.40
C ALA A 26 23.61 -10.33 -15.39
N ASP A 27 23.05 -9.97 -14.25
CA ASP A 27 22.23 -8.76 -14.12
C ASP A 27 23.01 -7.47 -14.36
N LEU A 28 24.23 -7.38 -13.83
CA LEU A 28 25.06 -6.19 -13.99
C LEU A 28 25.59 -6.08 -15.41
N ALA A 29 25.98 -7.19 -16.05
CA ALA A 29 26.42 -7.21 -17.44
C ALA A 29 25.32 -6.73 -18.40
N LEU A 30 24.07 -7.18 -18.21
CA LEU A 30 22.91 -6.72 -19.00
C LEU A 30 22.67 -5.21 -18.88
N ARG A 31 23.17 -4.58 -17.81
CA ARG A 31 23.04 -3.15 -17.52
C ARG A 31 24.32 -2.37 -17.83
N GLY A 32 25.32 -3.00 -18.45
CA GLY A 32 26.58 -2.39 -18.85
C GLY A 32 27.60 -2.23 -17.72
N TRP A 33 27.42 -2.93 -16.60
CA TRP A 33 28.33 -2.91 -15.46
C TRP A 33 29.18 -4.18 -15.39
N ASP A 34 30.45 -4.03 -15.07
CA ASP A 34 31.37 -5.14 -14.81
C ASP A 34 31.63 -5.26 -13.31
N THR A 35 31.11 -6.33 -12.71
CA THR A 35 31.25 -6.62 -11.27
C THR A 35 32.70 -6.74 -10.84
N ALA A 36 33.54 -7.45 -11.60
CA ALA A 36 34.94 -7.69 -11.28
C ALA A 36 35.75 -6.39 -11.33
N ARG A 37 35.44 -5.50 -12.27
CA ARG A 37 36.01 -4.15 -12.32
C ARG A 37 35.60 -3.32 -11.11
N LEU A 38 34.29 -3.26 -10.79
CA LEU A 38 33.79 -2.52 -9.63
C LEU A 38 34.41 -3.01 -8.31
N TRP A 39 34.62 -4.32 -8.20
CA TRP A 39 35.29 -4.94 -7.07
C TRP A 39 36.76 -4.49 -6.93
N ARG A 40 37.55 -4.61 -8.01
CA ARG A 40 38.97 -4.23 -8.04
C ARG A 40 39.19 -2.74 -7.78
N GLU A 41 38.33 -1.88 -8.32
CA GLU A 41 38.34 -0.44 -8.09
C GLU A 41 37.86 -0.05 -6.68
N ARG A 42 37.54 -1.02 -5.82
CA ARG A 42 37.02 -0.82 -4.45
C ARG A 42 35.73 0.03 -4.42
N ARG A 43 34.93 -0.03 -5.48
CA ARG A 43 33.64 0.69 -5.58
C ARG A 43 32.51 -0.09 -4.92
N TRP A 44 32.77 -0.67 -3.74
CA TRP A 44 31.86 -1.59 -3.05
C TRP A 44 30.51 -0.98 -2.74
N ARG A 45 30.48 0.30 -2.34
CA ARG A 45 29.23 1.02 -2.08
C ARG A 45 28.39 1.15 -3.34
N LEU A 46 29.01 1.44 -4.49
CA LEU A 46 28.29 1.51 -5.76
C LEU A 46 27.78 0.12 -6.15
N LEU A 47 28.62 -0.90 -6.06
CA LEU A 47 28.22 -2.26 -6.37
C LEU A 47 27.03 -2.71 -5.52
N LEU A 48 27.07 -2.46 -4.21
CA LEU A 48 25.97 -2.76 -3.31
C LEU A 48 24.70 -1.97 -3.66
N ASN A 49 24.84 -0.68 -3.99
CA ASN A 49 23.70 0.12 -4.43
C ASN A 49 23.06 -0.40 -5.72
N LEU A 50 23.86 -0.89 -6.67
CA LEU A 50 23.35 -1.48 -7.92
C LEU A 50 22.57 -2.76 -7.63
N VAL A 51 23.13 -3.64 -6.80
CA VAL A 51 22.46 -4.89 -6.37
C VAL A 51 21.16 -4.60 -5.61
N ASP A 52 21.17 -3.61 -4.71
CA ASP A 52 20.00 -3.23 -3.90
C ASP A 52 18.84 -2.62 -4.71
N HIS A 53 19.11 -2.14 -5.93
CA HIS A 53 18.11 -1.52 -6.80
C HIS A 53 17.84 -2.34 -8.07
N LEU A 54 18.21 -3.62 -8.06
CA LEU A 54 17.83 -4.52 -9.14
C LEU A 54 16.29 -4.61 -9.24
N PRO A 55 15.74 -4.60 -10.46
CA PRO A 55 14.34 -4.89 -10.71
C PRO A 55 13.87 -6.22 -10.10
N SER A 56 12.58 -6.32 -9.80
CA SER A 56 11.99 -7.53 -9.20
C SER A 56 12.04 -8.77 -10.10
N ASP A 57 12.22 -8.58 -11.40
CA ASP A 57 12.36 -9.62 -12.43
C ASP A 57 13.83 -9.95 -12.76
N SER A 58 14.78 -9.44 -11.97
CA SER A 58 16.21 -9.72 -12.14
C SER A 58 16.59 -11.15 -11.77
N HIS A 59 17.66 -11.67 -12.38
CA HIS A 59 18.18 -13.02 -12.10
C HIS A 59 18.57 -13.19 -10.63
N THR A 60 19.16 -12.15 -10.03
CA THR A 60 19.56 -12.12 -8.63
C THR A 60 18.35 -12.22 -7.71
N VAL A 61 17.27 -11.48 -8.00
CA VAL A 61 16.04 -11.53 -7.20
C VAL A 61 15.37 -12.89 -7.32
N ALA A 62 15.34 -13.48 -8.52
CA ALA A 62 14.83 -14.84 -8.72
C ALA A 62 15.65 -15.87 -7.93
N ALA A 63 16.98 -15.84 -8.04
CA ALA A 63 17.86 -16.75 -7.31
C ALA A 63 17.72 -16.63 -5.78
N MET A 64 17.51 -15.43 -5.26
CA MET A 64 17.21 -15.21 -3.84
C MET A 64 15.82 -15.72 -3.42
N ALA A 65 14.84 -15.67 -4.33
CA ALA A 65 13.48 -16.15 -4.05
C ALA A 65 13.40 -17.68 -4.03
N ASP A 66 14.23 -18.35 -4.84
CA ASP A 66 14.35 -19.81 -4.90
C ASP A 66 15.28 -20.39 -3.81
N ASP A 67 15.83 -19.55 -2.94
CA ASP A 67 16.75 -19.96 -1.90
C ASP A 67 16.04 -20.31 -0.57
N ASP A 68 15.85 -21.61 -0.35
CA ASP A 68 15.16 -22.14 0.83
C ASP A 68 15.82 -21.77 2.16
N GLU A 69 17.16 -21.76 2.24
CA GLU A 69 17.82 -21.40 3.50
C GLU A 69 17.70 -19.91 3.80
N LEU A 70 17.74 -19.07 2.77
CA LEU A 70 17.48 -17.64 2.92
C LEU A 70 16.02 -17.43 3.35
N ALA A 71 15.08 -18.11 2.71
CA ALA A 71 13.66 -18.06 3.04
C ALA A 71 13.40 -18.47 4.51
N ALA A 72 14.04 -19.53 4.99
CA ALA A 72 13.92 -20.00 6.37
C ALA A 72 14.43 -18.99 7.43
N ARG A 73 15.33 -18.07 7.06
CA ARG A 73 15.88 -17.04 7.96
C ARG A 73 15.09 -15.74 7.92
N LEU A 74 14.28 -15.53 6.89
CA LEU A 74 13.48 -14.32 6.73
C LEU A 74 12.21 -14.40 7.59
N PRO A 75 11.83 -13.31 8.27
CA PRO A 75 10.56 -13.27 8.97
C PRO A 75 9.41 -13.35 7.96
N GLU A 76 8.31 -13.99 8.35
CA GLU A 76 7.12 -14.09 7.51
C GLU A 76 6.66 -12.68 7.08
N PRO A 77 6.46 -12.45 5.77
CA PRO A 77 6.17 -11.12 5.26
C PRO A 77 4.81 -10.66 5.77
N LYS A 78 4.79 -9.50 6.43
CA LYS A 78 3.52 -8.87 6.82
C LYS A 78 2.83 -8.33 5.57
N PRO A 79 1.54 -8.64 5.34
CA PRO A 79 0.81 -8.10 4.20
C PRO A 79 0.79 -6.57 4.29
N GLY A 80 1.35 -5.92 3.29
CA GLY A 80 1.49 -4.47 3.21
C GLY A 80 1.22 -3.95 1.79
N PRO A 81 1.08 -2.63 1.62
CA PRO A 81 1.05 -2.03 0.28
C PRO A 81 2.27 -2.47 -0.53
N PRO A 82 2.10 -2.86 -1.81
CA PRO A 82 3.24 -3.11 -2.67
C PRO A 82 4.10 -1.85 -2.84
N PRO A 83 5.39 -2.00 -3.21
CA PRO A 83 6.25 -0.86 -3.51
C PRO A 83 5.71 -0.07 -4.71
N LEU A 84 6.03 1.23 -4.75
CA LEU A 84 5.69 2.08 -5.89
C LEU A 84 6.54 1.74 -7.13
N GLN A 85 7.77 1.26 -6.90
CA GLN A 85 8.65 0.78 -7.95
C GLN A 85 8.05 -0.47 -8.60
N GLY A 86 7.90 -0.47 -9.92
CA GLY A 86 7.25 -1.54 -10.67
C GLY A 86 5.72 -1.42 -10.78
N TRP A 87 5.09 -0.44 -10.11
CA TRP A 87 3.65 -0.20 -10.26
C TRP A 87 3.37 0.66 -11.50
N SER A 88 3.25 0.02 -12.65
CA SER A 88 2.93 0.70 -13.91
C SER A 88 1.43 0.99 -14.04
N PRO A 89 1.03 1.91 -14.95
CA PRO A 89 -0.39 2.13 -15.27
C PRO A 89 -1.12 0.86 -15.73
N GLU A 90 -0.41 -0.06 -16.38
CA GLU A 90 -0.93 -1.36 -16.81
C GLU A 90 -1.23 -2.24 -15.59
N VAL A 91 -0.30 -2.34 -14.64
CA VAL A 91 -0.50 -3.07 -13.38
C VAL A 91 -1.67 -2.48 -12.59
N ASP A 92 -1.80 -1.16 -12.54
CA ASP A 92 -2.93 -0.48 -11.89
C ASP A 92 -4.28 -0.85 -12.52
N LYS A 93 -4.36 -0.83 -13.86
CA LYS A 93 -5.54 -1.22 -14.61
C LYS A 93 -5.88 -2.70 -14.43
N LEU A 94 -4.89 -3.59 -14.49
CA LEU A 94 -5.08 -5.03 -14.28
C LEU A 94 -5.59 -5.32 -12.86
N THR A 95 -5.04 -4.61 -11.87
CA THR A 95 -5.49 -4.70 -10.47
C THR A 95 -6.94 -4.24 -10.34
N LEU A 96 -7.30 -3.13 -11.00
CA LEU A 96 -8.69 -2.65 -11.03
C LEU A 96 -9.63 -3.68 -11.67
N ILE A 97 -9.22 -4.30 -12.79
CA ILE A 97 -10.01 -5.34 -13.46
C ILE A 97 -10.21 -6.54 -12.52
N ALA A 98 -9.15 -7.01 -11.87
CA ALA A 98 -9.23 -8.13 -10.92
C ALA A 98 -10.20 -7.84 -9.77
N ASP A 99 -10.17 -6.62 -9.22
CA ASP A 99 -11.13 -6.19 -8.18
C ASP A 99 -12.58 -6.23 -8.69
N ARG A 100 -12.84 -5.71 -9.91
CA ARG A 100 -14.18 -5.73 -10.51
C ARG A 100 -14.69 -7.13 -10.82
N LEU A 101 -13.81 -8.03 -11.24
CA LEU A 101 -14.15 -9.43 -11.42
C LEU A 101 -14.51 -10.09 -10.08
N GLY A 102 -13.76 -9.80 -9.01
CA GLY A 102 -14.07 -10.30 -7.66
C GLY A 102 -15.42 -9.80 -7.14
N GLU A 103 -15.76 -8.53 -7.39
CA GLU A 103 -17.08 -7.96 -7.10
C GLU A 103 -18.18 -8.65 -7.89
N LEU A 104 -17.99 -8.85 -9.21
CA LEU A 104 -18.96 -9.51 -10.07
C LEU A 104 -19.21 -10.97 -9.65
N ILE A 105 -18.14 -11.73 -9.39
CA ILE A 105 -18.23 -13.12 -8.89
C ILE A 105 -19.04 -13.15 -7.59
N THR A 106 -18.80 -12.21 -6.69
CA THR A 106 -19.53 -12.15 -5.42
C THR A 106 -20.99 -11.76 -5.62
N ALA A 107 -21.27 -10.81 -6.53
CA ALA A 107 -22.63 -10.41 -6.86
C ALA A 107 -23.43 -11.58 -7.44
N VAL A 108 -22.86 -12.31 -8.39
CA VAL A 108 -23.46 -13.52 -8.99
C VAL A 108 -23.65 -14.61 -7.94
N HIS A 109 -22.65 -14.87 -7.09
CA HIS A 109 -22.80 -15.83 -5.99
C HIS A 109 -23.98 -15.45 -5.07
N ASN A 110 -24.14 -14.16 -4.78
CA ASN A 110 -25.18 -13.66 -3.88
C ASN A 110 -26.60 -13.71 -4.47
N THR A 111 -26.78 -13.91 -5.78
CA THR A 111 -28.12 -14.10 -6.36
C THR A 111 -28.69 -15.49 -6.06
N VAL A 112 -27.82 -16.48 -5.90
CA VAL A 112 -28.20 -17.89 -5.65
C VAL A 112 -27.92 -18.33 -4.20
N ALA A 113 -27.07 -17.61 -3.46
CA ALA A 113 -26.69 -17.98 -2.11
C ALA A 113 -27.77 -17.64 -1.09
N LYS A 114 -28.14 -18.62 -0.25
CA LYS A 114 -29.01 -18.41 0.93
C LYS A 114 -28.41 -17.44 1.97
N LYS A 115 -27.09 -17.26 1.95
CA LYS A 115 -26.36 -16.31 2.81
C LYS A 115 -25.45 -15.43 1.95
N PRO A 116 -25.70 -14.11 1.87
CA PRO A 116 -24.89 -13.23 1.05
C PRO A 116 -23.48 -13.09 1.63
N ARG A 117 -22.48 -13.13 0.74
CA ARG A 117 -21.08 -12.85 1.05
C ARG A 117 -20.78 -11.37 0.84
N ARG A 118 -19.84 -10.84 1.63
CA ARG A 118 -19.30 -9.50 1.40
C ARG A 118 -18.39 -9.52 0.19
N ALA A 119 -18.37 -8.43 -0.57
CA ALA A 119 -17.41 -8.23 -1.63
C ALA A 119 -15.97 -8.43 -1.10
N PRO A 120 -15.08 -9.03 -1.90
CA PRO A 120 -13.69 -9.20 -1.51
C PRO A 120 -13.06 -7.84 -1.24
N ARG A 121 -12.05 -7.83 -0.37
CA ARG A 121 -11.27 -6.62 -0.15
C ARG A 121 -10.51 -6.31 -1.45
N PRO A 122 -10.47 -5.03 -1.89
CA PRO A 122 -9.65 -4.65 -3.02
C PRO A 122 -8.20 -5.07 -2.82
N LEU A 123 -7.55 -5.47 -3.90
CA LEU A 123 -6.13 -5.79 -3.90
C LEU A 123 -5.31 -4.59 -3.37
N PRO A 124 -4.22 -4.86 -2.62
CA PRO A 124 -3.40 -3.82 -2.06
C PRO A 124 -2.74 -3.00 -3.17
N ARG A 125 -2.75 -1.68 -3.01
CA ARG A 125 -2.18 -0.71 -3.94
C ARG A 125 -1.03 0.02 -3.27
N PRO A 126 -0.01 0.47 -4.03
CA PRO A 126 1.07 1.25 -3.45
C PRO A 126 0.50 2.52 -2.84
N GLN A 127 1.05 2.89 -1.69
CA GLN A 127 0.65 4.11 -1.00
C GLN A 127 1.71 5.18 -1.17
N THR A 128 1.32 6.32 -1.72
CA THR A 128 2.20 7.48 -1.79
C THR A 128 2.33 8.15 -0.42
N ALA A 129 3.33 9.00 -0.24
CA ALA A 129 3.45 9.83 0.95
C ALA A 129 2.20 10.70 1.19
N ARG A 130 1.59 11.21 0.09
CA ARG A 130 0.36 11.99 0.14
C ARG A 130 -0.82 11.15 0.65
N ASP A 131 -0.94 9.90 0.21
CA ASP A 131 -1.99 8.99 0.64
C ASP A 131 -1.88 8.66 2.13
N ARG A 132 -0.66 8.41 2.61
CA ARG A 132 -0.40 8.16 4.03
C ARG A 132 -0.83 9.35 4.89
N ILE A 133 -0.46 10.58 4.50
CA ILE A 133 -0.88 11.81 5.20
C ILE A 133 -2.40 11.97 5.17
N LYS A 134 -3.03 11.74 4.02
CA LYS A 134 -4.49 11.82 3.87
C LYS A 134 -5.20 10.81 4.77
N GLN A 135 -4.70 9.57 4.83
CA GLN A 135 -5.23 8.52 5.69
C GLN A 135 -5.06 8.89 7.18
N HIS A 136 -3.90 9.42 7.57
CA HIS A 136 -3.66 9.88 8.92
C HIS A 136 -4.65 10.97 9.34
N ARG A 137 -4.86 11.99 8.49
CA ARG A 137 -5.85 13.05 8.74
C ARG A 137 -7.28 12.51 8.85
N ARG A 138 -7.65 11.55 8.00
CA ARG A 138 -8.98 10.90 8.04
C ARG A 138 -9.19 10.14 9.35
N ARG A 139 -8.19 9.38 9.81
CA ARG A 139 -8.24 8.66 11.09
C ARG A 139 -8.38 9.63 12.25
N ALA A 140 -7.54 10.66 12.32
CA ALA A 140 -7.63 11.69 13.37
C ALA A 140 -9.02 12.35 13.44
N LYS A 141 -9.62 12.69 12.29
CA LYS A 141 -10.99 13.23 12.25
C LYS A 141 -12.02 12.22 12.73
N HIS A 142 -11.92 10.97 12.31
CA HIS A 142 -12.82 9.90 12.74
C HIS A 142 -12.73 9.66 14.25
N ASP A 143 -11.52 9.62 14.80
CA ASP A 143 -11.31 9.38 16.23
C ASP A 143 -11.82 10.55 17.06
N HIS A 144 -11.67 11.79 16.55
CA HIS A 144 -12.29 12.97 17.12
C HIS A 144 -13.83 12.87 17.16
N ILE A 145 -14.47 12.47 16.05
CA ILE A 145 -15.92 12.28 15.99
C ILE A 145 -16.37 11.18 16.97
N LYS A 146 -15.65 10.06 17.03
CA LYS A 146 -15.94 8.99 18.00
C LYS A 146 -15.85 9.48 19.44
N ALA A 147 -14.83 10.27 19.77
CA ALA A 147 -14.67 10.83 21.10
C ALA A 147 -15.81 11.80 21.45
N GLN A 148 -16.28 12.60 20.49
CA GLN A 148 -17.45 13.47 20.69
C GLN A 148 -18.75 12.66 20.89
N LEU A 149 -18.96 11.60 20.11
CA LEU A 149 -20.13 10.74 20.26
C LEU A 149 -20.12 9.99 21.60
N ALA A 150 -18.97 9.47 22.02
CA ALA A 150 -18.79 8.87 23.34
C ALA A 150 -19.03 9.90 24.47
N ARG A 151 -18.48 11.11 24.29
CA ARG A 151 -18.81 12.39 24.97
C ARG A 151 -20.30 12.48 25.32
N ALA A 152 -21.06 12.69 24.24
CA ALA A 152 -22.48 12.95 24.31
C ALA A 152 -23.33 11.74 24.73
N ALA A 153 -22.84 10.51 24.53
CA ALA A 153 -23.50 9.30 25.05
C ALA A 153 -23.35 9.20 26.58
N ALA A 154 -22.18 9.55 27.12
CA ALA A 154 -21.92 9.56 28.56
C ALA A 154 -22.65 10.69 29.29
N GLU A 155 -22.84 11.83 28.63
CA GLU A 155 -23.60 12.98 29.13
C GLU A 155 -25.13 12.79 29.08
N GLY A 156 -25.60 11.62 28.61
CA GLY A 156 -27.03 11.29 28.54
C GLY A 156 -27.75 12.10 27.47
N ARG A 157 -27.56 11.77 26.19
CA ARG A 157 -28.27 12.48 25.12
C ARG A 157 -29.79 12.23 25.21
N PRO A 158 -30.62 13.29 25.10
CA PRO A 158 -32.06 13.15 25.00
C PRO A 158 -32.44 12.21 23.87
N SER A 159 -33.38 11.33 24.16
CA SER A 159 -33.97 10.41 23.19
C SER A 159 -34.77 11.20 22.16
N MET A 160 -35.04 10.63 20.98
CA MET A 160 -36.06 11.16 20.06
C MET A 160 -37.44 11.34 20.74
N ALA A 161 -37.65 10.74 21.92
CA ALA A 161 -38.83 10.94 22.76
C ALA A 161 -38.90 12.32 23.45
N ASP A 162 -37.77 13.03 23.61
CA ASP A 162 -37.71 14.34 24.27
C ASP A 162 -37.90 15.51 23.28
N ALA A 163 -37.95 15.21 21.97
CA ALA A 163 -38.32 16.16 20.94
C ALA A 163 -39.86 16.34 20.92
N GLY A 164 -40.37 17.18 21.82
CA GLY A 164 -41.78 17.59 21.82
C GLY A 164 -42.22 18.18 20.46
N PRO A 165 -43.50 18.06 20.09
CA PRO A 165 -44.02 18.55 18.81
C PRO A 165 -44.08 20.08 18.83
N GLY A 166 -42.98 20.76 18.52
CA GLY A 166 -42.93 22.22 18.61
C GLY A 166 -41.81 22.94 17.85
N ALA A 167 -40.91 22.25 17.17
CA ALA A 167 -39.78 22.90 16.47
C ALA A 167 -39.93 22.90 14.93
N GLY A 168 -41.16 22.90 14.44
CA GLY A 168 -41.49 22.84 13.01
C GLY A 168 -41.85 24.18 12.38
N THR A 169 -41.21 25.31 12.71
CA THR A 169 -41.64 26.61 12.15
C THR A 169 -40.57 27.72 12.06
N ALA A 170 -39.29 27.45 11.82
CA ALA A 170 -38.30 28.54 11.74
C ALA A 170 -37.13 28.43 10.74
N HIS A 171 -37.16 27.55 9.73
CA HIS A 171 -36.08 27.50 8.71
C HIS A 171 -36.56 27.47 7.25
N SER A 172 -37.64 28.21 6.95
CA SER A 172 -38.09 28.45 5.57
C SER A 172 -37.89 29.90 5.10
N ALA A 173 -36.76 30.52 5.44
CA ALA A 173 -36.42 31.83 4.89
C ALA A 173 -34.90 32.01 4.81
N LEU A 174 -34.32 31.71 3.64
CA LEU A 174 -33.18 32.39 2.99
C LEU A 174 -32.62 31.48 1.89
N ARG A 175 -33.36 31.40 0.78
CA ARG A 175 -32.85 30.89 -0.50
C ARG A 175 -32.59 32.12 -1.37
N PRO A 176 -31.33 32.52 -1.63
CA PRO A 176 -31.09 33.62 -2.56
C PRO A 176 -31.49 33.20 -3.98
N ARG A 177 -32.37 33.99 -4.59
CA ARG A 177 -32.78 33.90 -6.00
C ARG A 177 -31.53 33.93 -6.89
N ARG A 178 -31.33 32.90 -7.72
CA ARG A 178 -30.46 32.97 -8.89
C ARG A 178 -31.09 33.97 -9.88
N VAL A 179 -30.45 35.12 -10.06
CA VAL A 179 -30.74 36.02 -11.19
C VAL A 179 -30.04 35.43 -12.42
N GLY A 180 -30.81 35.23 -13.49
CA GLY A 180 -30.34 34.68 -14.74
C GLY A 180 -29.30 35.58 -15.41
N ARG A 181 -28.26 34.96 -15.97
CA ARG A 181 -27.42 35.59 -17.00
C ARG A 181 -28.10 35.35 -18.35
N THR A 182 -28.70 36.39 -18.90
CA THR A 182 -28.97 36.51 -20.33
C THR A 182 -27.76 37.18 -20.99
N THR A 183 -27.16 36.45 -21.93
CA THR A 183 -26.19 36.96 -22.92
C THR A 183 -26.90 37.89 -23.90
N PRO A 184 -26.18 38.84 -24.47
CA PRO A 184 -26.01 38.84 -25.93
C PRO A 184 -24.58 38.50 -26.35
#